data_AF-A0A2E6SXS8-F1
#
_entry.id   AF-A0A2E6SXS8-F1
#
_cell.length_a   1.000
_cell.length_b   1.000
_cell.length_c   1.000
_cell.angle_alpha   90.00
_cell.angle_beta   90.00
_cell.angle_gamma   90.00
#
_symmetry.space_group_name_H-M   'P 1'
#
loop_
_entity.id
_entity.type
_entity.pdbx_description
1 polymer ?
#
loop_
_entity_poly.entity_id
_entity_poly.type
_entity_poly.pdbx_seq_one_letter_code
_entity_poly.pdbx_strand_id
1 'polypeptide(L)'
;MAYSTIFSILCSLLVNTNSMRLIGILLLAVLVVGCDDSKIKFSEPQPKKVKMIEKIPNNLIGDYTLCSDTSIIGHFDKEYPFKKEKDMKLNAENIVQITNKGFYNKIKGEITLEFKKSDSLFRTYESKKMMFDTLVDEYYNHPNYTYDITFFNDTSITFKFSLVDTMFYVSKKNIIKIYKGDPYLNINYGVNKWLVFQIKKNKNGTLFFNSITKSDDYVLRRIMKLNNENYTADSLTPSKKSFSQFIKMEGFERGIKLQKVK
;
A
#
# COMPACT_ATOMS: atom_id res chain seq x y z
N MET A 1 -19.26 14.10 11.56
CA MET A 1 -20.53 14.85 11.47
C MET A 1 -20.36 16.33 11.10
N ALA A 2 -19.20 16.97 11.31
CA ALA A 2 -19.00 18.40 10.95
C ALA A 2 -18.94 18.71 9.43
N TYR A 3 -18.58 17.74 8.58
CA TYR A 3 -18.43 17.95 7.14
C TYR A 3 -19.76 18.08 6.38
N SER A 4 -20.85 17.52 6.91
CA SER A 4 -22.18 17.54 6.27
C SER A 4 -22.79 18.96 6.25
N THR A 5 -22.66 19.68 7.37
CA THR A 5 -23.23 21.03 7.52
C THR A 5 -22.46 22.07 6.72
N ILE A 6 -21.15 21.88 6.56
CA ILE A 6 -20.30 22.78 5.74
C ILE A 6 -20.64 22.63 4.25
N PHE A 7 -20.94 21.41 3.80
CA PHE A 7 -21.26 21.13 2.40
C PHE A 7 -22.60 21.74 1.96
N SER A 8 -23.63 21.74 2.83
CA SER A 8 -24.94 22.32 2.48
C SER A 8 -24.91 23.85 2.40
N ILE A 9 -24.12 24.52 3.25
CA ILE A 9 -23.93 25.98 3.24
C ILE A 9 -23.15 26.44 2.00
N LEU A 10 -22.17 25.65 1.55
CA LEU A 10 -21.43 25.94 0.31
C LEU A 10 -22.31 25.77 -0.95
N CYS A 11 -23.25 24.82 -0.93
CA CYS A 11 -24.13 24.57 -2.06
C CYS A 11 -25.15 25.72 -2.29
N SER A 12 -25.61 26.38 -1.23
CA SER A 12 -26.55 27.51 -1.33
C SER A 12 -25.89 28.82 -1.77
N LEU A 13 -24.57 28.97 -1.63
CA LEU A 13 -23.82 30.14 -2.10
C LEU A 13 -23.44 30.10 -3.58
N LEU A 14 -23.58 28.94 -4.25
CA LEU A 14 -23.26 28.76 -5.68
C LEU A 14 -24.36 29.23 -6.65
N VAL A 15 -25.51 29.64 -6.13
CA VAL A 15 -26.63 30.11 -6.93
C VAL A 15 -26.67 31.64 -6.86
N ASN A 16 -26.44 32.28 -8.01
CA ASN A 16 -26.90 33.64 -8.35
C ASN A 16 -25.88 34.80 -8.43
N THR A 17 -24.73 34.59 -9.09
CA THR A 17 -24.12 35.57 -10.03
C THR A 17 -22.99 34.90 -10.82
N ASN A 18 -22.75 35.32 -12.07
CA ASN A 18 -21.67 34.75 -12.91
C ASN A 18 -20.27 34.91 -12.31
N SER A 19 -20.06 35.91 -11.43
CA SER A 19 -18.80 36.14 -10.73
C SER A 19 -18.56 35.15 -9.57
N MET A 20 -19.62 34.73 -8.86
CA MET A 20 -19.55 33.80 -7.72
C MET A 20 -19.28 32.34 -8.17
N ARG A 21 -19.62 31.98 -9.41
CA ARG A 21 -19.35 30.64 -9.96
C ARG A 21 -17.85 30.37 -10.13
N LEU A 22 -17.08 31.39 -10.54
CA LEU A 22 -15.63 31.24 -10.74
C LEU A 22 -14.91 31.07 -9.40
N ILE A 23 -15.30 31.86 -8.39
CA ILE A 23 -14.78 31.77 -7.02
C ILE A 23 -15.14 30.41 -6.40
N GLY A 24 -16.37 29.94 -6.62
CA GLY A 24 -16.81 28.61 -6.19
C GLY A 24 -16.01 27.46 -6.82
N ILE A 25 -15.75 27.52 -8.13
CA ILE A 25 -14.91 26.54 -8.84
C ILE A 25 -13.46 26.60 -8.37
N LEU A 26 -12.92 27.79 -8.09
CA LEU A 26 -11.56 27.98 -7.57
C LEU A 26 -11.43 27.43 -6.14
N LEU A 27 -12.39 27.72 -5.27
CA LEU A 27 -12.45 27.17 -3.90
C LEU A 27 -12.63 25.64 -3.91
N LEU A 28 -13.45 25.10 -4.80
CA LEU A 28 -13.61 23.66 -4.96
C LEU A 28 -12.33 23.01 -5.50
N ALA A 29 -11.63 23.66 -6.45
CA ALA A 29 -10.34 23.18 -6.95
C ALA A 29 -9.25 23.18 -5.86
N VAL A 30 -9.27 24.13 -4.93
CA VAL A 30 -8.36 24.16 -3.77
C VAL A 30 -8.68 23.05 -2.77
N LEU A 31 -9.94 22.65 -2.62
CA LEU A 31 -10.35 21.58 -1.71
C LEU A 31 -10.12 20.16 -2.25
N VAL A 32 -9.91 19.99 -3.57
CA VAL A 32 -9.70 18.69 -4.23
C VAL A 32 -8.22 18.28 -4.29
N VAL A 33 -7.28 19.12 -3.83
CA VAL A 33 -5.85 18.75 -3.72
C VAL A 33 -5.58 17.99 -2.41
N GLY A 34 -6.31 16.89 -2.19
CA GLY A 34 -6.00 15.92 -1.17
C GLY A 34 -4.96 14.93 -1.67
N CYS A 35 -3.70 15.35 -1.79
CA CYS A 35 -2.62 14.39 -2.06
C CYS A 35 -2.43 13.52 -0.82
N ASP A 36 -2.71 12.21 -0.95
CA ASP A 36 -2.40 11.23 0.10
C ASP A 36 -0.89 10.97 0.14
N ASP A 37 -0.17 11.90 0.77
CA ASP A 37 1.29 11.94 0.84
C ASP A 37 1.83 11.26 2.11
N SER A 38 1.29 10.08 2.42
CA SER A 38 1.57 9.38 3.68
C SER A 38 3.00 8.80 3.78
N LYS A 39 3.73 8.72 2.66
CA LYS A 39 5.08 8.15 2.59
C LYS A 39 6.14 9.21 2.28
N ILE A 40 7.27 9.11 2.95
CA ILE A 40 8.42 9.98 2.68
C ILE A 40 9.01 9.65 1.31
N LYS A 41 9.16 10.70 0.50
CA LYS A 41 9.83 10.62 -0.80
C LYS A 41 11.25 11.14 -0.70
N PHE A 42 12.15 10.53 -1.44
CA PHE A 42 13.54 10.97 -1.59
C PHE A 42 13.78 11.55 -2.97
N SER A 43 14.65 12.55 -3.07
CA SER A 43 14.97 13.14 -4.37
C SER A 43 15.82 12.21 -5.25
N GLU A 44 16.50 11.25 -4.63
CA GLU A 44 17.41 10.30 -5.25
C GLU A 44 17.37 8.96 -4.48
N PRO A 45 17.74 7.83 -5.10
CA PRO A 45 17.69 6.54 -4.44
C PRO A 45 18.68 6.46 -3.27
N GLN A 46 18.24 5.91 -2.14
CA GLN A 46 19.02 5.77 -0.91
C GLN A 46 19.49 4.33 -0.64
N PRO A 47 20.66 4.17 0.01
CA PRO A 47 21.58 5.24 0.40
C PRO A 47 22.39 5.82 -0.79
N LYS A 48 22.79 7.08 -0.68
CA LYS A 48 23.64 7.75 -1.67
C LYS A 48 25.01 7.06 -1.81
N LYS A 49 25.56 7.04 -3.04
CA LYS A 49 26.88 6.49 -3.38
C LYS A 49 27.07 5.02 -2.97
N VAL A 50 26.01 4.22 -3.05
CA VAL A 50 26.04 2.77 -2.86
C VAL A 50 25.77 2.10 -4.20
N LYS A 51 26.59 1.09 -4.54
CA LYS A 51 26.47 0.33 -5.79
C LYS A 51 25.11 -0.38 -5.83
N MET A 52 24.47 -0.32 -6.98
CA MET A 52 23.22 -1.04 -7.25
C MET A 52 23.52 -2.50 -7.57
N ILE A 53 22.60 -3.40 -7.23
CA ILE A 53 22.62 -4.79 -7.66
C ILE A 53 21.42 -5.09 -8.55
N GLU A 54 21.61 -6.01 -9.50
CA GLU A 54 20.62 -6.34 -10.54
C GLU A 54 19.71 -7.51 -10.18
N LYS A 55 19.95 -8.15 -9.04
CA LYS A 55 19.23 -9.33 -8.58
C LYS A 55 19.03 -9.26 -7.07
N ILE A 56 17.93 -9.82 -6.60
CA ILE A 56 17.66 -9.97 -5.17
C ILE A 56 18.64 -10.98 -4.57
N PRO A 57 19.22 -10.72 -3.38
CA PRO A 57 20.12 -11.66 -2.71
C PRO A 57 19.51 -13.05 -2.52
N ASN A 58 20.26 -14.10 -2.85
CA ASN A 58 19.79 -15.50 -2.82
C ASN A 58 19.28 -15.93 -1.43
N ASN A 59 19.82 -15.35 -0.35
CA ASN A 59 19.41 -15.65 1.01
C ASN A 59 18.02 -15.11 1.40
N LEU A 60 17.38 -14.34 0.52
CA LEU A 60 16.01 -13.82 0.64
C LEU A 60 15.02 -14.54 -0.28
N ILE A 61 15.49 -15.39 -1.19
CA ILE A 61 14.63 -16.10 -2.14
C ILE A 61 13.83 -17.18 -1.39
N GLY A 62 12.55 -17.28 -1.75
CA GLY A 62 11.60 -18.24 -1.20
C GLY A 62 10.20 -17.67 -1.08
N ASP A 63 9.31 -18.51 -0.58
CA ASP A 63 7.93 -18.14 -0.27
C ASP A 63 7.80 -17.82 1.22
N TYR A 64 7.00 -16.80 1.53
CA TYR A 64 6.84 -16.27 2.88
C TYR A 64 5.37 -16.02 3.19
N THR A 65 4.90 -16.39 4.38
CA THR A 65 3.58 -15.99 4.87
C THR A 65 3.66 -14.64 5.57
N LEU A 66 2.63 -13.83 5.39
CA LEU A 66 2.44 -12.60 6.15
C LEU A 66 2.03 -12.96 7.59
N CYS A 67 2.75 -12.46 8.60
CA CYS A 67 2.42 -12.74 10.00
C CYS A 67 1.30 -11.85 10.57
N SER A 68 0.97 -10.74 9.90
CA SER A 68 -0.18 -9.91 10.26
C SER A 68 -1.43 -10.42 9.56
N ASP A 69 -2.55 -10.44 10.28
CA ASP A 69 -3.86 -10.77 9.69
C ASP A 69 -4.04 -9.99 8.40
N THR A 70 -4.29 -10.71 7.32
CA THR A 70 -4.42 -10.13 5.99
C THR A 70 -5.61 -9.18 6.02
N SER A 71 -5.34 -7.87 6.02
CA SER A 71 -6.31 -6.78 5.99
C SER A 71 -7.27 -6.82 4.80
N ILE A 72 -7.03 -7.74 3.84
CA ILE A 72 -7.98 -8.23 2.84
C ILE A 72 -9.39 -8.27 3.44
N ILE A 73 -9.55 -8.85 4.63
CA ILE A 73 -10.87 -9.05 5.26
C ILE A 73 -11.49 -7.74 5.78
N GLY A 74 -10.68 -6.78 6.25
CA GLY A 74 -11.18 -5.55 6.86
C GLY A 74 -11.87 -4.60 5.88
N HIS A 75 -11.59 -4.73 4.58
CA HIS A 75 -12.22 -3.89 3.55
C HIS A 75 -13.59 -4.43 3.11
N PHE A 76 -13.76 -5.76 3.04
CA PHE A 76 -15.05 -6.38 2.69
C PHE A 76 -16.19 -5.98 3.65
N ASP A 77 -15.88 -5.82 4.94
CA ASP A 77 -16.87 -5.51 5.98
C ASP A 77 -17.52 -4.12 5.84
N LYS A 78 -16.87 -3.18 5.12
CA LYS A 78 -17.38 -1.81 4.99
C LYS A 78 -18.26 -1.59 3.77
N GLU A 79 -18.05 -2.38 2.72
CA GLU A 79 -18.71 -2.14 1.42
C GLU A 79 -19.93 -3.01 1.17
N TYR A 80 -20.06 -4.14 1.88
CA TYR A 80 -21.13 -5.09 1.62
C TYR A 80 -22.10 -5.23 2.80
N PRO A 81 -23.41 -5.42 2.53
CA PRO A 81 -24.45 -5.53 3.58
C PRO A 81 -24.46 -6.90 4.29
N PHE A 82 -23.50 -7.79 4.03
CA PHE A 82 -23.45 -9.12 4.62
C PHE A 82 -22.94 -9.05 6.06
N LYS A 83 -23.59 -9.77 6.99
CA LYS A 83 -23.03 -9.94 8.33
C LYS A 83 -21.95 -11.02 8.26
N LYS A 84 -20.69 -10.58 8.24
CA LYS A 84 -19.46 -11.38 8.11
C LYS A 84 -19.55 -12.77 8.75
N GLU A 85 -19.86 -12.83 10.04
CA GLU A 85 -19.78 -14.09 10.80
C GLU A 85 -20.93 -15.07 10.53
N LYS A 86 -22.01 -14.60 9.88
CA LYS A 86 -23.23 -15.38 9.68
C LYS A 86 -23.44 -15.80 8.23
N ASP A 87 -23.11 -14.90 7.30
CA ASP A 87 -23.53 -15.03 5.90
C ASP A 87 -22.32 -15.17 4.95
N MET A 88 -21.07 -15.05 5.45
CA MET A 88 -19.85 -15.09 4.64
C MET A 88 -18.71 -15.87 5.33
N LYS A 89 -18.28 -16.97 4.71
CA LYS A 89 -17.06 -17.70 5.10
C LYS A 89 -15.94 -17.32 4.14
N LEU A 90 -14.86 -16.75 4.65
CA LEU A 90 -13.66 -16.45 3.87
C LEU A 90 -12.51 -17.31 4.38
N ASN A 91 -11.91 -18.07 3.47
CA ASN A 91 -10.65 -18.75 3.70
C ASN A 91 -9.64 -18.25 2.67
N ALA A 92 -8.54 -17.64 3.11
CA ALA A 92 -7.54 -17.09 2.21
C ALA A 92 -6.14 -17.23 2.79
N GLU A 93 -5.20 -17.47 1.89
CA GLU A 93 -3.77 -17.51 2.14
C GLU A 93 -3.10 -16.36 1.39
N ASN A 94 -2.16 -15.70 2.07
CA ASN A 94 -1.31 -14.65 1.48
C ASN A 94 0.16 -15.11 1.58
N ILE A 95 0.75 -15.32 0.41
CA ILE A 95 2.13 -15.74 0.24
C ILE A 95 2.89 -14.66 -0.51
N VAL A 96 3.90 -14.08 0.12
CA VAL A 96 4.90 -13.24 -0.55
C VAL A 96 5.98 -14.13 -1.14
N GLN A 97 6.00 -14.26 -2.46
CA GLN A 97 7.05 -14.95 -3.19
C GLN A 97 8.18 -13.99 -3.54
N ILE A 98 9.39 -14.29 -3.08
CA ILE A 98 10.61 -13.56 -3.41
C ILE A 98 11.43 -14.39 -4.39
N THR A 99 11.64 -13.84 -5.59
CA THR A 99 12.48 -14.42 -6.66
C THR A 99 13.78 -13.65 -6.79
N ASN A 100 14.63 -14.00 -7.75
CA ASN A 100 15.81 -13.19 -8.09
C ASN A 100 15.47 -11.84 -8.76
N LYS A 101 14.23 -11.67 -9.24
CA LYS A 101 13.78 -10.50 -10.01
C LYS A 101 12.78 -9.62 -9.28
N GLY A 102 12.00 -10.16 -8.37
CA GLY A 102 10.96 -9.40 -7.69
C GLY A 102 10.34 -10.08 -6.49
N PHE A 103 9.46 -9.33 -5.84
CA PHE A 103 8.63 -9.69 -4.70
C PHE A 103 7.19 -9.66 -5.22
N TYR A 104 6.48 -10.77 -5.07
CA TYR A 104 5.12 -10.94 -5.57
C TYR A 104 4.21 -11.34 -4.41
N ASN A 105 3.16 -10.58 -4.18
CA ASN A 105 2.12 -10.92 -3.23
C ASN A 105 1.10 -11.82 -3.93
N LYS A 106 1.04 -13.09 -3.53
CA LYS A 106 0.11 -14.09 -4.08
C LYS A 106 -0.96 -14.38 -3.05
N ILE A 107 -2.18 -14.01 -3.37
CA ILE A 107 -3.34 -14.24 -2.52
C ILE A 107 -4.20 -15.30 -3.20
N LYS A 108 -4.53 -16.37 -2.49
CA LYS A 108 -5.46 -17.38 -2.98
C LYS A 108 -6.48 -17.68 -1.90
N GLY A 109 -7.72 -17.88 -2.29
CA GLY A 109 -8.75 -18.19 -1.31
C GLY A 109 -10.08 -18.53 -1.93
N GLU A 110 -11.04 -18.71 -1.04
CA GLU A 110 -12.43 -18.91 -1.36
C GLU A 110 -13.32 -18.07 -0.44
N ILE A 111 -14.33 -17.44 -1.02
CA ILE A 111 -15.43 -16.77 -0.32
C ILE A 111 -16.67 -17.62 -0.55
N THR A 112 -17.30 -18.10 0.52
CA THR A 112 -18.61 -18.76 0.46
C THR A 112 -19.64 -17.83 1.05
N LEU A 113 -20.66 -17.49 0.27
CA LEU A 113 -21.83 -16.74 0.70
C LEU A 113 -22.98 -17.72 0.95
N GLU A 114 -23.67 -17.55 2.07
CA GLU A 114 -24.88 -18.31 2.41
C GLU A 114 -26.10 -17.37 2.40
N PHE A 115 -27.14 -17.75 1.67
CA PHE A 115 -28.36 -16.96 1.47
C PHE A 115 -29.55 -17.69 2.11
N LYS A 116 -30.50 -16.93 2.66
CA LYS A 116 -31.80 -17.48 3.03
C LYS A 116 -32.75 -17.41 1.84
N LYS A 117 -33.60 -18.43 1.68
CA LYS A 117 -34.59 -18.51 0.60
C LYS A 117 -35.56 -17.31 0.55
N SER A 118 -35.73 -16.60 1.68
CA SER A 118 -36.49 -15.35 1.79
C SER A 118 -35.81 -14.12 1.16
N ASP A 119 -34.51 -14.19 0.90
CA ASP A 119 -33.68 -13.05 0.48
C ASP A 119 -33.55 -13.00 -1.05
N SER A 120 -34.52 -13.59 -1.78
CA SER A 120 -34.60 -13.73 -3.23
C SER A 120 -34.81 -12.42 -4.01
N LEU A 121 -34.17 -11.35 -3.56
CA LEU A 121 -33.84 -10.20 -4.38
C LEU A 121 -32.42 -10.43 -4.93
N PHE A 122 -32.34 -11.08 -6.09
CA PHE A 122 -31.18 -10.98 -6.97
C PHE A 122 -30.96 -9.49 -7.30
N ARG A 123 -30.23 -8.78 -6.44
CA ARG A 123 -29.67 -7.49 -6.79
C ARG A 123 -28.47 -7.79 -7.65
N THR A 124 -28.54 -7.38 -8.91
CA THR A 124 -27.37 -7.25 -9.77
C THR A 124 -26.46 -6.22 -9.12
N TYR A 125 -25.49 -6.69 -8.33
CA TYR A 125 -24.42 -5.82 -7.84
C TYR A 125 -23.44 -5.67 -9.00
N GLU A 126 -23.52 -4.54 -9.70
CA GLU A 126 -22.38 -4.06 -10.48
C GLU A 126 -21.25 -3.83 -9.47
N SER A 127 -20.27 -4.75 -9.46
CA SER A 127 -19.10 -4.60 -8.63
C SER A 127 -18.36 -3.33 -9.09
N LYS A 128 -18.48 -2.24 -8.33
CA LYS A 128 -17.41 -1.25 -8.33
C LYS A 128 -16.13 -2.01 -7.99
N LYS A 129 -15.13 -1.88 -8.84
CA LYS A 129 -13.79 -2.47 -8.77
C LYS A 129 -13.42 -2.86 -7.33
N MET A 130 -13.42 -4.17 -7.02
CA MET A 130 -12.99 -4.67 -5.71
C MET A 130 -11.61 -4.11 -5.39
N MET A 131 -11.52 -3.28 -4.35
CA MET A 131 -10.26 -2.82 -3.78
C MET A 131 -9.77 -3.91 -2.83
N PHE A 132 -8.92 -4.80 -3.34
CA PHE A 132 -8.11 -5.63 -2.46
C PHE A 132 -6.99 -4.73 -1.91
N ASP A 133 -6.87 -4.67 -0.58
CA ASP A 133 -5.76 -3.99 0.09
C ASP A 133 -4.45 -4.63 -0.37
N THR A 134 -3.81 -3.96 -1.32
CA THR A 134 -2.53 -4.37 -1.85
C THR A 134 -1.48 -3.79 -0.91
N LEU A 135 -0.58 -4.62 -0.38
CA LEU A 135 0.51 -4.18 0.50
C LEU A 135 1.34 -3.01 -0.07
N VAL A 136 1.19 -2.70 -1.36
CA VAL A 136 1.64 -1.48 -2.02
C VAL A 136 0.48 -0.81 -2.79
N ASP A 137 -0.42 -0.17 -2.04
CA ASP A 137 -1.83 0.07 -2.41
C ASP A 137 -2.16 1.00 -3.60
N GLU A 138 -1.23 1.52 -4.40
CA GLU A 138 -1.63 2.49 -5.45
C GLU A 138 -0.81 2.49 -6.75
N TYR A 139 0.30 1.75 -6.86
CA TYR A 139 1.35 2.18 -7.82
C TYR A 139 1.95 1.13 -8.75
N TYR A 140 1.51 -0.13 -8.65
CA TYR A 140 1.92 -1.16 -9.59
C TYR A 140 0.76 -1.53 -10.53
N ASN A 141 1.09 -1.60 -11.82
CA ASN A 141 0.15 -1.92 -12.89
C ASN A 141 -0.56 -3.25 -12.61
N HIS A 142 -1.89 -3.19 -12.63
CA HIS A 142 -2.87 -4.27 -12.76
C HIS A 142 -2.41 -5.64 -12.22
N PRO A 143 -2.67 -5.94 -10.93
CA PRO A 143 -2.72 -7.30 -10.44
C PRO A 143 -3.40 -8.25 -11.44
N ASN A 144 -2.76 -9.39 -11.68
CA ASN A 144 -3.37 -10.45 -12.47
C ASN A 144 -4.39 -11.14 -11.58
N TYR A 145 -5.66 -11.00 -11.96
CA TYR A 145 -6.79 -11.56 -11.26
C TYR A 145 -7.36 -12.73 -12.06
N THR A 146 -7.51 -13.87 -11.39
CA THR A 146 -8.28 -15.00 -11.91
C THR A 146 -9.31 -15.37 -10.86
N TYR A 147 -10.57 -15.49 -11.27
CA TYR A 147 -11.69 -15.88 -10.43
C TYR A 147 -12.42 -17.05 -11.08
N ASP A 148 -12.79 -18.04 -10.27
CA ASP A 148 -13.66 -19.14 -10.65
C ASP A 148 -14.91 -19.09 -9.77
N ILE A 149 -16.08 -19.13 -10.39
CA ILE A 149 -17.36 -19.04 -9.69
C ILE A 149 -18.03 -20.42 -9.76
N THR A 150 -18.37 -20.98 -8.61
CA THR A 150 -19.13 -22.23 -8.52
C THR A 150 -20.42 -21.98 -7.75
N PHE A 151 -21.55 -22.34 -8.36
CA PHE A 151 -22.85 -22.35 -7.72
C PHE A 151 -23.07 -23.74 -7.11
N PHE A 152 -23.29 -23.80 -5.79
CA PHE A 152 -23.53 -25.07 -5.10
C PHE A 152 -25.01 -25.40 -5.01
N ASN A 153 -25.85 -24.39 -4.73
CA ASN A 153 -27.32 -24.48 -4.72
C ASN A 153 -27.96 -23.07 -4.68
N ASP A 154 -29.28 -23.00 -4.59
CA ASP A 154 -30.04 -21.73 -4.50
C ASP A 154 -29.73 -20.89 -3.24
N THR A 155 -29.02 -21.47 -2.28
CA THR A 155 -28.73 -20.87 -0.97
C THR A 155 -27.23 -20.67 -0.71
N SER A 156 -26.34 -21.02 -1.65
CA SER A 156 -24.91 -20.86 -1.45
C SER A 156 -24.14 -20.70 -2.76
N ILE A 157 -23.25 -19.70 -2.77
CA ILE A 157 -22.35 -19.39 -3.88
C ILE A 157 -20.94 -19.34 -3.31
N THR A 158 -19.99 -19.98 -4.01
CA THR A 158 -18.58 -19.90 -3.67
C THR A 158 -17.77 -19.31 -4.80
N PHE A 159 -16.93 -18.34 -4.43
CA PHE A 159 -16.01 -17.64 -5.30
C PHE A 159 -14.60 -18.07 -4.93
N LYS A 160 -13.92 -18.78 -5.83
CA LYS A 160 -12.49 -19.05 -5.71
C LYS A 160 -11.73 -17.94 -6.40
N PHE A 161 -10.72 -17.41 -5.75
CA PHE A 161 -9.94 -16.31 -6.28
C PHE A 161 -8.44 -16.57 -6.14
N SER A 162 -7.69 -16.11 -7.13
CA SER A 162 -6.24 -16.09 -7.13
C SER A 162 -5.77 -14.75 -7.68
N LEU A 163 -5.06 -14.00 -6.85
CA LEU A 163 -4.56 -12.66 -7.13
C LEU A 163 -3.04 -12.71 -7.07
N VAL A 164 -2.38 -12.12 -8.05
CA VAL A 164 -0.92 -11.90 -8.01
C VAL A 164 -0.65 -10.42 -8.21
N ASP A 165 -0.09 -9.80 -7.18
CA ASP A 165 0.37 -8.42 -7.19
C ASP A 165 1.90 -8.34 -7.13
N THR A 166 2.47 -7.34 -7.79
CA THR A 166 3.91 -7.08 -7.80
C THR A 166 4.25 -6.03 -6.75
N MET A 167 4.82 -6.46 -5.62
CA MET A 167 5.27 -5.53 -4.57
C MET A 167 6.54 -4.79 -4.97
N PHE A 168 7.43 -5.48 -5.70
CA PHE A 168 8.70 -4.92 -6.18
C PHE A 168 9.23 -5.76 -7.34
N TYR A 169 9.75 -5.11 -8.39
CA TYR A 169 10.43 -5.79 -9.49
C TYR A 169 11.66 -5.02 -9.91
N VAL A 170 12.82 -5.68 -9.97
CA VAL A 170 14.11 -5.07 -10.33
C VAL A 170 14.08 -4.61 -11.78
N SER A 171 14.25 -3.31 -12.00
CA SER A 171 14.25 -2.66 -13.30
C SER A 171 15.15 -1.41 -13.30
N LYS A 172 15.22 -0.69 -14.42
CA LYS A 172 15.88 0.63 -14.46
C LYS A 172 15.22 1.65 -13.52
N LYS A 173 13.93 1.49 -13.23
CA LYS A 173 13.15 2.37 -12.35
C LYS A 173 13.16 1.88 -10.89
N ASN A 174 13.39 0.60 -10.67
CA ASN A 174 13.31 -0.03 -9.35
C ASN A 174 14.61 -0.77 -9.06
N ILE A 175 15.41 -0.23 -8.16
CA ILE A 175 16.78 -0.70 -7.95
C ILE A 175 16.98 -1.17 -6.52
N ILE A 176 17.96 -2.04 -6.33
CA ILE A 176 18.34 -2.53 -5.01
C ILE A 176 19.73 -1.99 -4.67
N LYS A 177 19.89 -1.52 -3.43
CA LYS A 177 21.18 -1.12 -2.87
C LYS A 177 21.46 -1.93 -1.61
N ILE A 178 22.69 -2.46 -1.48
CA ILE A 178 23.11 -3.16 -0.26
C ILE A 178 23.91 -2.22 0.61
N TYR A 179 23.45 -2.00 1.85
CA TYR A 179 24.12 -1.12 2.79
C TYR A 179 24.18 -1.74 4.17
N LYS A 180 25.40 -1.92 4.67
CA LYS A 180 25.68 -2.58 5.95
C LYS A 180 25.01 -3.97 6.08
N GLY A 181 24.99 -4.72 4.98
CA GLY A 181 24.42 -6.08 4.92
C GLY A 181 22.93 -6.12 4.58
N ASP A 182 22.19 -5.02 4.74
CA ASP A 182 20.76 -4.99 4.46
C ASP A 182 20.47 -4.50 3.02
N PRO A 183 19.50 -5.12 2.32
CA PRO A 183 18.94 -4.59 1.09
C PRO A 183 17.99 -3.41 1.32
N TYR A 184 18.14 -2.39 0.49
CA TYR A 184 17.24 -1.24 0.38
C TYR A 184 16.62 -1.24 -1.02
N LEU A 185 15.31 -1.43 -1.06
CA LEU A 185 14.51 -1.39 -2.29
C LEU A 185 14.15 0.06 -2.58
N ASN A 186 14.55 0.53 -3.75
CA ASN A 186 14.31 1.90 -4.19
C ASN A 186 13.36 1.88 -5.37
N ILE A 187 12.18 2.48 -5.20
CA ILE A 187 11.12 2.52 -6.21
C ILE A 187 11.01 3.94 -6.73
N ASN A 188 11.20 4.12 -8.04
CA ASN A 188 11.02 5.42 -8.67
C ASN A 188 9.53 5.71 -8.84
N TYR A 189 9.08 6.75 -8.14
CA TYR A 189 7.70 7.22 -8.08
C TYR A 189 7.42 8.40 -9.04
N GLY A 190 8.45 8.94 -9.68
CA GLY A 190 8.32 10.10 -10.56
C GLY A 190 9.62 10.86 -10.71
N VAL A 191 9.53 12.04 -11.33
CA VAL A 191 10.70 12.91 -11.51
C VAL A 191 11.28 13.27 -10.15
N ASN A 192 12.47 12.74 -9.86
CA ASN A 192 13.18 12.92 -8.58
C ASN A 192 12.32 12.57 -7.35
N LYS A 193 11.50 11.52 -7.44
CA LYS A 193 10.71 11.02 -6.30
C LYS A 193 10.95 9.52 -6.15
N TRP A 194 11.52 9.13 -5.02
CA TRP A 194 11.88 7.74 -4.72
C TRP A 194 11.29 7.30 -3.39
N LEU A 195 10.66 6.14 -3.37
CA LEU A 195 10.31 5.45 -2.13
C LEU A 195 11.43 4.48 -1.77
N VAL A 196 11.68 4.33 -0.48
CA VAL A 196 12.76 3.48 0.03
C VAL A 196 12.17 2.53 1.06
N PHE A 197 12.45 1.24 0.89
CA PHE A 197 12.07 0.19 1.82
C PHE A 197 13.33 -0.57 2.25
N GLN A 198 13.38 -1.01 3.50
CA GLN A 198 14.46 -1.82 4.03
C GLN A 198 13.99 -3.26 4.22
N ILE A 199 14.81 -4.22 3.79
CA ILE A 199 14.61 -5.63 4.13
C ILE A 199 15.58 -5.97 5.25
N LYS A 200 15.08 -6.31 6.43
CA LYS A 200 15.89 -6.89 7.50
C LYS A 200 15.60 -8.37 7.63
N LYS A 201 16.64 -9.18 7.81
CA LYS A 201 16.53 -10.60 8.10
C LYS A 201 17.05 -10.84 9.51
N ASN A 202 16.26 -11.48 10.37
CA ASN A 202 16.73 -11.91 11.69
C ASN A 202 17.39 -13.31 11.61
N LYS A 203 17.88 -13.79 12.75
CA LYS A 203 18.60 -15.07 12.85
C LYS A 203 17.73 -16.29 12.52
N ASN A 204 16.43 -16.24 12.79
CA ASN A 204 15.53 -17.38 12.56
C ASN A 204 14.96 -17.41 11.12
N GLY A 205 15.35 -16.46 10.27
CA GLY A 205 14.94 -16.40 8.87
C GLY A 205 13.66 -15.60 8.59
N THR A 206 13.00 -15.04 9.62
CA THR A 206 11.94 -14.04 9.43
C THR A 206 12.51 -12.82 8.71
N LEU A 207 11.76 -12.32 7.73
CA LEU A 207 12.04 -11.05 7.07
C LEU A 207 11.12 -9.95 7.60
N PHE A 208 11.66 -8.75 7.67
CA PHE A 208 10.94 -7.52 7.97
C PHE A 208 11.05 -6.64 6.74
N PHE A 209 9.91 -6.34 6.11
CA PHE A 209 9.82 -5.42 4.99
C PHE A 209 9.36 -4.08 5.56
N ASN A 210 10.33 -3.20 5.78
CA ASN A 210 10.13 -1.97 6.52
C ASN A 210 10.04 -0.76 5.59
N SER A 211 9.19 0.17 5.98
CA SER A 211 8.95 1.41 5.27
C SER A 211 9.23 2.60 6.19
N ILE A 212 9.34 3.77 5.58
CA ILE A 212 9.44 5.03 6.32
C ILE A 212 8.06 5.67 6.35
N THR A 213 7.64 6.10 7.52
CA THR A 213 6.34 6.71 7.79
C THR A 213 6.46 8.21 8.01
N LYS A 214 5.32 8.90 8.02
CA LYS A 214 5.30 10.35 8.28
C LYS A 214 5.93 10.76 9.62
N SER A 215 5.89 9.92 10.67
CA SER A 215 6.56 10.24 11.93
C SER A 215 8.08 10.22 11.83
N ASP A 216 8.63 9.42 10.92
CA ASP A 216 10.06 9.35 10.67
C ASP A 216 10.59 10.60 9.93
N ASP A 217 9.71 11.34 9.26
CA ASP A 217 10.05 12.56 8.50
C ASP A 217 10.61 13.61 9.42
N TYR A 218 9.95 13.82 10.55
CA TYR A 218 10.40 14.73 11.59
C TYR A 218 11.80 14.36 12.11
N VAL A 219 12.05 13.08 12.38
CA VAL A 219 13.34 12.59 12.86
C VAL A 219 14.42 12.81 11.80
N LEU A 220 14.14 12.45 10.55
CA LEU A 220 15.09 12.56 9.45
C LEU A 220 15.43 14.02 9.14
N ARG A 221 14.45 14.93 9.13
CA ARG A 221 14.66 16.37 8.96
C ARG A 221 15.54 16.97 10.06
N ARG A 222 15.33 16.54 11.31
CA ARG A 222 16.15 16.96 12.46
C ARG A 222 17.60 16.49 12.32
N ILE A 223 17.83 15.25 11.87
CA ILE A 223 19.17 14.73 11.58
C ILE A 223 19.84 15.51 10.45
N MET A 224 19.07 15.96 9.46
CA MET A 224 19.54 16.79 8.35
C MET A 224 19.75 18.27 8.72
N LYS A 225 19.36 18.68 9.94
CA LYS A 225 19.39 20.08 10.39
C LYS A 225 18.59 21.02 9.47
N LEU A 226 17.46 20.55 8.96
CA LEU A 226 16.55 21.38 8.19
C LEU A 226 15.70 22.23 9.15
N ASN A 227 15.58 23.53 8.88
CA ASN A 227 14.71 24.41 9.66
C ASN A 227 13.25 24.11 9.31
N ASN A 228 12.43 23.81 10.33
CA ASN A 228 11.05 23.34 10.17
C ASN A 228 10.11 24.39 9.56
N GLU A 229 10.46 25.67 9.58
CA GLU A 229 9.54 26.77 9.27
C GLU A 229 9.43 27.10 7.77
N ASN A 230 10.30 26.58 6.90
CA ASN A 230 10.38 27.02 5.49
C ASN A 230 10.50 25.87 4.45
N TYR A 231 10.34 24.62 4.84
CA TYR A 231 10.63 23.49 3.95
C TYR A 231 9.37 22.88 3.33
N THR A 232 9.00 23.40 2.16
CA THR A 232 7.92 22.88 1.28
C THR A 232 8.38 21.73 0.37
N ALA A 233 9.62 21.24 0.53
CA ALA A 233 10.12 20.22 -0.37
C ALA A 233 9.36 18.89 -0.21
N ASP A 234 8.68 18.48 -1.29
CA ASP A 234 8.01 17.19 -1.47
C ASP A 234 8.95 15.98 -1.27
N SER A 235 10.26 16.18 -1.26
CA SER A 235 11.24 15.10 -1.15
C SER A 235 12.48 15.50 -0.36
N LEU A 236 13.07 14.51 0.34
CA LEU A 236 14.28 14.66 1.14
C LEU A 236 15.52 14.17 0.39
N THR A 237 16.66 14.82 0.63
CA THR A 237 17.96 14.44 0.04
C THR A 237 19.00 14.21 1.14
N PRO A 238 18.85 13.18 1.99
CA PRO A 238 19.79 12.97 3.09
C PRO A 238 21.19 12.64 2.56
N SER A 239 22.20 13.19 3.23
CA SER A 239 23.57 12.74 3.03
C SER A 239 23.73 11.28 3.48
N LYS A 240 24.77 10.58 3.01
CA LYS A 240 25.10 9.23 3.49
C LYS A 240 25.26 9.17 5.02
N LYS A 241 25.81 10.24 5.63
CA LYS A 241 25.97 10.37 7.08
C LYS A 241 24.60 10.49 7.77
N SER A 242 23.74 11.38 7.27
CA SER A 242 22.38 11.59 7.80
C SER A 242 21.54 10.33 7.68
N PHE A 243 21.52 9.68 6.52
CA PHE A 243 20.81 8.41 6.32
C PHE A 243 21.34 7.31 7.26
N SER A 244 22.66 7.23 7.43
CA SER A 244 23.24 6.28 8.38
C SER A 244 22.89 6.57 9.83
N GLN A 245 22.74 7.84 10.22
CA GLN A 245 22.31 8.22 11.56
C GLN A 245 20.83 7.91 11.76
N PHE A 246 20.00 8.13 10.74
CA PHE A 246 18.59 7.76 10.76
C PHE A 246 18.40 6.25 11.00
N ILE A 247 19.13 5.39 10.29
CA ILE A 247 19.10 3.94 10.52
C ILE A 247 19.54 3.57 11.95
N LYS A 248 20.53 4.28 12.52
CA LYS A 248 21.01 4.03 13.89
C LYS A 248 19.98 4.42 14.95
N MET A 249 19.12 5.38 14.65
CA MET A 249 18.01 5.80 15.49
C MET A 249 16.74 4.98 15.18
N GLU A 250 16.94 3.73 14.75
CA GLU A 250 15.86 2.78 14.45
C GLU A 250 14.85 3.28 13.40
N GLY A 251 15.30 4.16 12.50
CA GLY A 251 14.55 4.45 11.27
C GLY A 251 14.20 3.17 10.53
N PHE A 252 13.06 3.16 9.83
CA PHE A 252 12.45 1.95 9.25
C PHE A 252 11.98 0.94 10.31
N GLU A 253 11.39 1.40 11.41
CA GLU A 253 10.82 0.52 12.44
C GLU A 253 9.51 -0.14 12.01
N ARG A 254 8.71 0.56 11.20
CA ARG A 254 7.38 0.09 10.80
C ARG A 254 7.45 -0.70 9.51
N GLY A 255 6.89 -1.90 9.54
CA GLY A 255 6.89 -2.79 8.41
C GLY A 255 6.03 -4.01 8.63
N ILE A 256 6.02 -4.86 7.62
CA ILE A 256 5.37 -6.16 7.69
C ILE A 256 6.39 -7.23 8.03
N LYS A 257 5.95 -8.20 8.82
CA LYS A 257 6.72 -9.38 9.20
C LYS A 257 6.34 -10.54 8.29
N LEU A 258 7.36 -11.16 7.71
CA LEU A 258 7.24 -12.26 6.74
C LEU A 258 7.96 -13.50 7.29
N GLN A 259 7.25 -14.61 7.43
CA GLN A 259 7.80 -15.87 7.90
C GLN A 259 8.03 -16.81 6.73
N LYS A 260 9.22 -17.39 6.61
CA LYS A 260 9.52 -18.31 5.50
C LYS A 260 8.65 -19.56 5.60
N VAL A 261 8.00 -19.92 4.50
CA VAL A 261 7.28 -21.21 4.34
C VAL A 261 8.34 -22.30 4.33
N LYS A 262 8.13 -23.34 5.15
CA LYS A 262 9.05 -24.48 5.25
C LYS A 262 8.94 -25.39 4.03
#